data_AF-A0A3P6D485-F1
#
_entry.id   AF-A0A3P6D485-F1
#
_cell.length_a   1.000
_cell.length_b   1.000
_cell.length_c   1.000
_cell.angle_alpha   90.00
_cell.angle_beta   90.00
_cell.angle_gamma   90.00
#
_symmetry.space_group_name_H-M   'P 1'
#
loop_
_entity.id
_entity.type
_entity.pdbx_description
1 polymer ?
#
loop_
_entity_poly.entity_id
_entity_poly.type
_entity_poly.pdbx_seq_one_letter_code
_entity_poly.pdbx_strand_id
1 'polypeptide(L)' 'MQEQRIFIGNIPLMNSLGTSIVNGIYRVVINQILQSPGIYYQSELDHGIFGLYRHHNIRGGGRLELEIDKKKQEYGLV' A
#
# COMPACT_ATOMS: atom_id res chain seq x y z
N MET A 1 19.85 -29.35 20.42
CA MET A 1 18.94 -28.20 20.64
C MET A 1 17.58 -28.76 21.04
N GLN A 2 16.95 -28.17 22.06
CA GLN A 2 15.64 -28.58 22.53
C GLN A 2 14.63 -27.55 22.01
N GLU A 3 13.61 -28.00 21.27
CA GLU A 3 12.54 -27.11 20.83
C GLU A 3 11.62 -26.79 22.00
N GLN A 4 11.40 -25.50 22.25
CA GLN A 4 10.44 -25.03 23.25
C GLN A 4 9.23 -24.43 22.53
N ARG A 5 8.03 -24.90 22.87
CA ARG A 5 6.80 -24.25 22.41
C ARG A 5 6.60 -22.96 23.20
N ILE A 6 6.51 -21.84 22.48
CA ILE A 6 6.26 -20.51 23.04
C ILE A 6 4.85 -20.09 22.67
N PHE A 7 4.10 -19.58 23.63
CA PHE A 7 2.78 -19.01 23.42
C PHE A 7 2.91 -17.52 23.08
N ILE A 8 2.33 -17.10 21.95
CA ILE A 8 2.41 -15.71 21.43
C ILE A 8 1.09 -14.93 21.55
N GLY A 9 0.02 -15.57 22.04
CA GLY A 9 -1.32 -15.01 22.11
C GLY A 9 -2.36 -15.82 21.34
N ASN A 10 -3.61 -15.34 21.37
CA ASN A 10 -4.74 -15.94 20.70
C ASN A 10 -5.17 -15.12 19.49
N ILE A 11 -5.51 -15.79 18.39
CA ILE A 11 -6.06 -15.17 17.18
C ILE A 11 -7.59 -15.32 17.23
N PRO A 12 -8.38 -14.23 17.07
CA PRO A 12 -9.83 -14.34 16.97
C PRO A 12 -10.23 -15.19 15.77
N LEU A 13 -10.99 -16.26 16.01
CA LEU A 13 -11.50 -17.12 14.96
C LEU A 13 -12.78 -16.57 14.35
N MET A 14 -12.93 -16.78 13.05
CA MET A 14 -14.11 -16.38 12.29
C MET A 14 -15.14 -17.51 12.31
N ASN A 15 -16.41 -17.16 12.51
CA ASN A 15 -17.50 -18.13 12.37
C ASN A 15 -17.90 -18.32 10.90
N SER A 16 -18.83 -19.24 10.65
CA SER A 16 -19.35 -19.54 9.30
C SER A 16 -20.03 -18.35 8.61
N LEU A 17 -20.39 -17.30 9.36
CA LEU A 17 -21.02 -16.07 8.85
C LEU A 17 -20.00 -14.98 8.51
N GLY A 18 -18.70 -15.22 8.69
CA GLY A 18 -17.66 -14.23 8.39
C GLY A 18 -17.45 -13.18 9.48
N THR A 19 -17.92 -13.44 10.71
CA THR A 19 -17.73 -12.52 11.86
C THR A 19 -16.78 -13.13 12.88
N SER A 20 -16.01 -12.27 13.56
CA SER A 20 -15.11 -12.65 14.67
C SER A 20 -15.58 -11.98 15.96
N ILE A 21 -15.47 -12.68 17.09
CA ILE A 21 -15.81 -12.12 18.41
C ILE A 21 -14.56 -11.47 19.01
N VAL A 22 -14.61 -10.17 19.25
CA VAL A 22 -13.53 -9.40 19.90
C VAL A 22 -14.12 -8.67 21.10
N ASN A 23 -13.63 -8.99 22.31
CA ASN A 23 -14.12 -8.43 23.59
C ASN A 23 -15.64 -8.58 23.77
N GLY A 24 -16.21 -9.72 23.37
CA GLY A 24 -17.65 -10.00 23.51
C GLY A 24 -18.54 -9.35 22.44
N ILE A 25 -17.97 -8.67 21.44
CA ILE A 25 -18.71 -7.99 20.39
C ILE A 25 -18.38 -8.63 19.03
N TYR A 26 -19.40 -8.82 18.19
CA TYR A 26 -19.22 -9.25 16.80
C TYR A 26 -18.54 -8.15 15.98
N ARG A 27 -17.47 -8.52 15.28
CA ARG A 27 -16.72 -7.66 14.36
C ARG A 27 -16.64 -8.34 13.00
N VAL A 28 -16.65 -7.52 11.95
CA VAL A 28 -16.43 -7.96 10.56
C VAL A 28 -15.18 -7.29 10.05
N VAL A 29 -14.32 -8.06 9.38
CA VAL A 29 -13.15 -7.53 8.67
C VAL A 29 -13.59 -7.19 7.25
N ILE A 30 -13.36 -5.95 6.83
CA ILE A 30 -13.64 -5.50 5.46
C ILE A 30 -12.38 -5.55 4.61
N ASN A 31 -12.54 -5.90 3.33
CA ASN A 31 -11.44 -5.83 2.38
C ASN A 31 -11.10 -4.37 2.09
N GLN A 32 -9.83 -4.04 2.17
CA GLN A 32 -9.34 -2.73 1.75
C GLN A 32 -9.08 -2.73 0.25
N ILE A 33 -9.44 -1.65 -0.44
CA ILE A 33 -9.06 -1.43 -1.84
C ILE A 33 -7.83 -0.52 -1.82
N LEU A 34 -6.67 -1.09 -2.12
CA LEU A 34 -5.43 -0.35 -2.29
C LEU A 34 -4.92 -0.54 -3.71
N GLN A 35 -4.18 0.46 -4.20
CA GLN A 35 -3.39 0.33 -5.40
C GLN A 35 -2.39 -0.83 -5.23
N SER A 36 -1.91 -1.44 -6.32
CA SER A 36 -0.80 -2.39 -6.20
C SER A 36 0.53 -1.63 -6.01
N PRO A 37 1.55 -2.25 -5.40
CA PRO A 37 2.90 -1.68 -5.50
C PRO A 37 3.35 -1.70 -6.96
N GLY A 38 3.88 -0.57 -7.46
CA GLY A 38 4.27 -0.47 -8.85
C GLY A 38 4.71 0.93 -9.27
N ILE A 39 5.15 1.03 -10.53
CA ILE A 39 5.40 2.29 -11.22
C ILE A 39 4.14 2.68 -11.98
N TYR A 40 3.64 3.88 -11.74
CA TYR A 40 2.49 4.44 -12.43
C TYR A 40 2.93 5.57 -13.36
N TYR A 41 2.09 5.85 -14.35
CA TYR A 41 2.30 6.90 -15.35
C TYR A 41 1.07 7.81 -15.32
N GLN A 42 1.25 9.11 -15.15
CA GLN A 42 0.15 10.08 -15.13
C GLN A 42 0.54 11.29 -15.97
N SER A 43 -0.25 11.59 -17.00
CA SER A 43 -0.10 12.79 -17.82
C SER A 43 -1.07 13.88 -17.36
N GLU A 44 -0.57 15.09 -17.12
CA GLU A 44 -1.40 16.27 -16.90
C GLU A 44 -1.60 17.02 -18.22
N LEU A 45 -2.86 17.27 -18.60
CA LEU A 45 -3.22 17.80 -19.92
C LEU A 45 -2.90 19.29 -20.09
N ASP A 46 -2.75 20.06 -19.01
CA ASP A 46 -2.77 21.54 -19.10
C ASP A 46 -1.42 22.23 -19.32
N HIS A 47 -0.27 21.59 -19.07
CA HIS A 47 1.02 22.30 -19.12
C HIS A 47 2.02 21.76 -20.14
N GLY A 48 1.61 20.78 -20.95
CA GLY A 48 2.54 20.11 -21.84
C GLY A 48 3.70 19.46 -21.08
N ILE A 49 3.52 19.06 -19.82
CA ILE A 49 4.50 18.30 -19.05
C ILE A 49 4.12 16.82 -19.19
N PHE A 50 5.03 15.97 -19.69
CA PHE A 50 4.83 14.51 -19.69
C PHE A 50 5.40 13.95 -18.39
N GLY A 51 4.69 14.08 -17.27
CA GLY A 51 5.16 13.56 -15.99
C GLY A 51 5.26 12.03 -15.96
N LEU A 52 6.41 11.47 -15.55
CA LEU A 52 6.57 10.04 -15.27
C LEU A 52 6.49 9.82 -13.76
N TYR A 53 5.29 9.77 -13.20
CA TYR A 53 5.13 9.66 -11.75
C TYR A 53 4.55 8.33 -11.29
N ARG A 54 5.41 7.55 -10.60
CA ARG A 54 5.25 7.18 -9.17
C ARG A 54 5.64 5.73 -8.91
N HIS A 55 6.70 5.49 -8.14
CA HIS A 55 6.84 4.23 -7.39
C HIS A 55 6.13 4.40 -6.04
N HIS A 56 4.95 3.80 -5.88
CA HIS A 56 4.25 3.80 -4.59
C HIS A 56 4.55 2.48 -3.88
N ASN A 57 5.41 2.51 -2.86
CA ASN A 57 5.52 1.40 -1.91
C ASN A 57 4.47 1.59 -0.82
N ILE A 58 3.34 0.92 -0.98
CA ILE A 58 2.14 1.10 -0.15
C ILE A 58 2.35 0.56 1.28
N ARG A 59 3.48 -0.11 1.53
CA ARG A 59 3.84 -0.71 2.83
C ARG A 59 4.99 0.03 3.51
N GLY A 60 4.88 1.35 3.66
CA GLY A 60 5.71 2.12 4.60
C GLY A 60 7.13 2.45 4.12
N GLY A 61 7.37 2.46 2.80
CA GLY A 61 8.63 2.95 2.22
C GLY A 61 8.58 4.44 1.88
N GLY A 62 9.70 4.98 1.38
CA GLY A 62 9.74 6.31 0.77
C GLY A 62 9.01 6.35 -0.59
N ARG A 63 8.59 7.56 -1.00
CA ARG A 63 7.96 7.83 -2.30
C ARG A 63 9.00 8.48 -3.22
N LEU A 64 9.16 7.94 -4.43
CA LEU A 64 10.01 8.52 -5.47
C LEU A 64 9.16 9.12 -6.58
N GLU A 65 9.44 10.38 -6.88
CA GLU A 65 8.72 11.22 -7.85
C GLU A 65 9.71 11.73 -8.90
N LEU A 66 9.40 11.49 -10.19
CA LEU A 66 10.22 11.92 -11.33
C LEU A 66 9.38 12.76 -12.29
N GLU A 67 9.81 14.00 -12.55
CA GLU A 67 9.20 14.86 -13.57
C GLU A 67 9.97 14.81 -14.88
N ILE A 68 9.26 14.93 -16.02
CA ILE A 68 9.88 15.26 -17.31
C ILE A 68 9.25 16.54 -17.85
N ASP A 69 10.03 17.62 -17.85
CA ASP A 69 9.68 18.87 -18.52
C ASP A 69 9.96 18.77 -20.04
N LYS A 70 9.04 19.25 -20.88
CA LYS A 70 9.23 19.32 -22.34
C LYS A 70 10.28 20.35 -22.76
N LYS A 71 10.58 21.36 -21.94
CA LYS A 71 11.52 22.45 -22.32
C LYS A 71 12.99 22.11 -22.08
N LYS A 72 13.28 21.10 -21.28
CA LYS A 72 14.63 20.63 -20.94
C LYS A 72 14.48 19.18 -20.52
N GLN A 73 15.13 18.26 -21.23
CA GLN A 73 15.27 16.86 -20.83
C GLN A 73 16.11 16.75 -19.54
N GLU A 74 15.58 17.28 -18.43
CA GLU A 74 16.25 17.43 -17.14
C GLU A 74 15.45 16.62 -16.12
N TYR A 75 16.11 15.65 -15.50
CA TYR A 75 15.50 14.74 -14.54
C TYR A 75 15.60 15.36 -13.14
N GLY A 76 14.46 15.69 -12.53
CA GLY A 76 14.39 16.21 -11.16
C GLY A 76 13.78 15.19 -10.20
N LEU A 77 14.35 15.10 -9.00
CA LEU A 77 13.69 14.53 -7.83
C LEU A 77 12.86 15.64 -7.18
N VAL A 78 11.59 15.38 -6.90
CA VAL A 78 10.72 16.28 -6.13
C VAL A 78 10.71 15.86 -4.66
#